data_AF-A0A2A4RVF2-F1
#
_entry.id   AF-A0A2A4RVF2-F1
#
_cell.length_a   1.000
_cell.length_b   1.000
_cell.length_c   1.000
_cell.angle_alpha   90.00
_cell.angle_beta   90.00
_cell.angle_gamma   90.00
#
_symmetry.space_group_name_H-M   'P 1'
#
loop_
_entity.id
_entity.type
_entity.pdbx_description
1 polymer ?
#
loop_
_entity_poly.entity_id
_entity_poly.type
_entity_poly.pdbx_seq_one_letter_code
_entity_poly.pdbx_strand_id
1 'polypeptide(L)'
;VMGKIDKALFSAIHESRRELVTEAAVAAFFAEQGIPEKDFTRALNSAYVNGKIRRSRIMSQRYGIQGAPSIIVDSRYLVDPSLVRSPAEFIDVVDFLVDKVRATVIYP
;
A
#
# COMPACT_ATOMS: atom_id res chain seq x y z
N VAL A 1 11.11 13.37 -2.76
CA VAL A 1 10.77 13.24 -1.32
C VAL A 1 10.10 11.89 -1.04
N MET A 2 8.94 11.58 -1.65
CA MET A 2 8.17 10.33 -1.39
C MET A 2 9.01 9.05 -1.46
N GLY A 3 9.59 8.71 -2.63
CA GLY A 3 10.31 7.44 -2.80
C GLY A 3 11.60 7.26 -1.98
N LYS A 4 12.14 8.33 -1.35
CA LYS A 4 13.26 8.21 -0.42
C LYS A 4 12.77 7.82 0.98
N ILE A 5 11.69 8.45 1.43
CA ILE A 5 11.09 8.19 2.75
C ILE A 5 10.45 6.80 2.76
N ASP A 6 9.78 6.40 1.67
CA ASP A 6 9.15 5.08 1.56
C ASP A 6 10.17 3.95 1.77
N LYS A 7 11.34 4.04 1.11
CA LYS A 7 12.43 3.07 1.27
C LYS A 7 13.01 3.09 2.68
N ALA A 8 13.24 4.28 3.24
CA ALA A 8 13.77 4.42 4.60
C ALA A 8 12.80 3.82 5.63
N LEU A 9 11.50 4.04 5.48
CA LEU A 9 10.48 3.49 6.36
C LEU A 9 10.40 1.96 6.24
N PHE A 10 10.44 1.44 5.00
CA PHE A 10 10.41 0.01 4.77
C PHE A 10 11.62 -0.70 5.37
N SER A 11 12.84 -0.17 5.17
CA SER A 11 14.08 -0.68 5.78
C SER A 11 14.06 -0.53 7.30
N ALA A 12 13.55 0.58 7.84
CA ALA A 12 13.39 0.77 9.28
C ALA A 12 12.56 -0.35 9.93
N ILE A 13 11.48 -0.79 9.27
CA ILE A 13 10.60 -1.86 9.76
C ILE A 13 11.23 -3.24 9.54
N HIS A 14 11.71 -3.54 8.33
CA HIS A 14 12.07 -4.92 7.95
C HIS A 14 13.54 -5.28 8.21
N GLU A 15 14.46 -4.33 8.05
CA GLU A 15 15.90 -4.55 8.22
C GLU A 15 16.35 -4.14 9.63
N SER A 16 15.96 -2.93 10.06
CA SER A 16 16.35 -2.39 11.36
C SER A 16 15.44 -2.83 12.51
N ARG A 17 14.32 -3.51 12.20
CA ARG A 17 13.32 -4.00 13.18
C ARG A 17 12.84 -2.93 14.16
N ARG A 18 12.73 -1.68 13.73
CA ARG A 18 12.21 -0.59 14.57
C ARG A 18 10.72 -0.80 14.81
N GLU A 19 10.31 -0.66 16.08
CA GLU A 19 8.90 -0.70 16.47
C GLU A 19 8.19 0.62 16.15
N LEU A 20 7.70 0.73 14.91
CA LEU A 20 6.96 1.90 14.42
C LEU A 20 5.44 1.67 14.52
N VAL A 21 4.98 1.27 15.71
CA VAL A 21 3.57 0.87 15.96
C VAL A 21 2.75 1.95 16.68
N THR A 22 3.39 3.02 17.15
CA THR A 22 2.71 4.16 17.79
C THR A 22 2.86 5.41 16.93
N GLU A 23 1.87 6.31 17.01
CA GLU A 23 1.93 7.60 16.32
C GLU A 23 3.19 8.40 16.69
N ALA A 24 3.59 8.38 17.96
CA ALA A 24 4.79 9.06 18.43
C ALA A 24 6.07 8.46 17.82
N ALA A 25 6.19 7.13 17.76
CA ALA A 25 7.35 6.47 17.15
C ALA A 25 7.45 6.78 15.65
N VAL A 26 6.32 6.79 14.95
CA VAL A 26 6.27 7.16 13.54
C VAL A 26 6.62 8.65 13.37
N ALA A 27 6.06 9.55 14.17
CA ALA A 27 6.38 10.99 14.12
C ALA A 27 7.88 11.25 14.31
N ALA A 28 8.50 10.61 15.30
CA ALA A 28 9.94 10.70 15.56
C ALA A 28 10.77 10.19 14.35
N PHE A 29 10.36 9.07 13.73
CA PHE A 29 10.99 8.60 12.51
C PHE A 29 10.91 9.64 11.38
N PHE A 30 9.76 10.27 11.16
CA PHE A 30 9.60 11.31 10.14
C PHE A 30 10.44 12.57 10.46
N ALA A 31 10.65 12.89 11.74
CA ALA A 31 11.55 13.96 12.17
C ALA A 31 13.01 13.70 11.81
N GLU A 32 13.49 12.46 11.96
CA GLU A 32 14.82 12.04 11.49
C GLU A 32 14.97 12.21 9.96
N GLN A 33 13.86 12.15 9.22
CA GLN A 33 13.82 12.39 7.77
C GLN A 33 13.63 13.88 7.39
N GLY A 34 13.64 14.78 8.38
CA GLY A 34 13.51 16.23 8.18
C GLY A 34 12.07 16.76 8.14
N ILE A 35 11.08 15.98 8.56
CA ILE A 35 9.68 16.41 8.64
C ILE A 35 9.34 16.69 10.11
N PRO A 36 9.01 17.95 10.49
CA PRO A 36 8.68 18.27 11.87
C PRO A 36 7.55 17.39 12.42
N GLU A 37 7.70 16.88 13.64
CA GLU A 37 6.70 15.99 14.28
C GLU A 37 5.31 16.63 14.29
N LYS A 38 5.23 17.93 14.64
CA LYS A 38 3.98 18.70 14.64
C LYS A 38 3.29 18.68 13.28
N ASP A 39 4.05 18.78 12.19
CA ASP A 39 3.49 18.79 10.84
C ASP A 39 3.01 17.39 10.44
N PHE A 40 3.76 16.34 10.81
CA PHE A 40 3.34 14.95 10.65
C PHE A 40 2.04 14.66 11.42
N THR A 41 2.01 14.92 12.73
CA THR A 41 0.84 14.70 13.59
C THR A 41 -0.38 15.48 13.10
N ARG A 42 -0.19 16.74 12.66
CA ARG A 42 -1.29 17.53 12.07
C ARG A 42 -1.83 16.89 10.80
N ALA A 43 -0.95 16.39 9.92
CA ALA A 43 -1.36 15.73 8.69
C ALA A 43 -2.06 14.40 8.96
N LEU A 44 -1.51 13.55 9.84
CA LEU A 44 -2.06 12.25 10.22
C LEU A 44 -3.48 12.37 10.78
N ASN A 45 -3.70 13.36 11.65
CA ASN A 45 -5.00 13.61 12.28
C ASN A 45 -5.97 14.45 11.42
N SER A 46 -5.58 14.83 10.21
CA SER A 46 -6.42 15.64 9.33
C SER A 46 -7.67 14.90 8.85
N ALA A 47 -8.76 15.63 8.63
CA ALA A 47 -9.99 15.07 8.05
C ALA A 47 -9.75 14.42 6.67
N TYR A 48 -8.82 14.97 5.89
CA TYR A 48 -8.44 14.45 4.58
C TYR A 48 -7.82 13.04 4.69
N VAL A 49 -6.81 12.87 5.57
CA VAL A 49 -6.15 11.57 5.80
C VAL A 49 -7.14 10.57 6.41
N ASN A 50 -7.91 10.98 7.42
CA ASN A 50 -8.95 10.15 8.01
C ASN A 50 -9.98 9.67 6.97
N GLY A 51 -10.36 10.53 6.02
CA GLY A 51 -11.22 10.15 4.89
C GLY A 51 -10.58 9.14 3.95
N LYS A 52 -9.26 9.23 3.69
CA LYS A 52 -8.52 8.25 2.88
C LYS A 52 -8.41 6.90 3.60
N ILE A 53 -8.13 6.87 4.90
CA ILE A 53 -8.09 5.65 5.71
C ILE A 53 -9.44 4.94 5.68
N ARG A 54 -10.55 5.67 5.89
CA ARG A 54 -11.90 5.11 5.85
C ARG A 54 -12.23 4.48 4.49
N ARG A 55 -11.93 5.19 3.40
CA ARG A 55 -12.13 4.67 2.04
C ARG A 55 -11.28 3.43 1.79
N SER A 56 -10.02 3.43 2.22
CA SER A 56 -9.12 2.27 2.09
C SER A 56 -9.74 1.03 2.76
N ARG A 57 -10.21 1.15 4.01
CA ARG A 57 -10.86 0.03 4.73
C ARG A 57 -12.09 -0.51 3.99
N ILE A 58 -12.94 0.37 3.47
CA ILE A 58 -14.13 -0.03 2.70
C ILE A 58 -13.72 -0.77 1.42
N MET A 59 -12.69 -0.28 0.71
CA MET A 59 -12.20 -0.92 -0.50
C MET A 59 -11.58 -2.29 -0.22
N SER A 60 -10.75 -2.42 0.81
CA SER A 60 -10.17 -3.71 1.21
C SER A 60 -11.25 -4.75 1.50
N GLN A 61 -12.31 -4.36 2.23
CA GLN A 61 -13.45 -5.24 2.50
C GLN A 61 -14.23 -5.58 1.22
N ARG A 62 -14.53 -4.57 0.39
CA ARG A 62 -15.29 -4.75 -0.86
C ARG A 62 -14.61 -5.70 -1.83
N TYR A 63 -13.28 -5.63 -1.93
CA TYR A 63 -12.50 -6.49 -2.82
C TYR A 63 -12.06 -7.81 -2.17
N GLY A 64 -12.43 -8.07 -0.91
CA GLY A 64 -12.09 -9.32 -0.23
C GLY A 64 -10.59 -9.48 0.06
N ILE A 65 -9.85 -8.38 0.24
CA ILE A 65 -8.42 -8.40 0.58
C ILE A 65 -8.26 -8.94 2.02
N GLN A 66 -7.51 -10.04 2.17
CA GLN A 66 -7.29 -10.70 3.46
C GLN A 66 -5.87 -10.51 4.00
N GLY A 67 -4.93 -10.09 3.14
CA GLY A 67 -3.53 -9.94 3.50
C GLY A 67 -2.82 -8.97 2.57
N ALA A 68 -1.51 -8.89 2.74
CA ALA A 68 -0.63 -8.14 1.84
C ALA A 68 0.55 -9.04 1.44
N PRO A 69 1.12 -8.85 0.23
CA PRO A 69 0.62 -7.97 -0.83
C PRO A 69 -0.64 -8.57 -1.50
N SER A 70 -1.53 -7.73 -2.03
CA SER A 70 -2.64 -8.15 -2.91
C SER A 70 -2.86 -7.07 -3.98
N ILE A 71 -3.22 -7.46 -5.20
CA ILE A 71 -3.44 -6.53 -6.32
C ILE A 71 -4.84 -6.71 -6.88
N ILE A 72 -5.54 -5.60 -7.12
CA ILE A 72 -6.83 -5.59 -7.82
C ILE A 72 -6.62 -5.07 -9.24
N VAL A 73 -6.96 -5.87 -10.25
CA VAL A 73 -6.92 -5.47 -11.66
C VAL A 73 -8.32 -5.10 -12.12
N ASP A 74 -8.47 -3.84 -12.56
CA ASP A 74 -9.69 -3.27 -13.15
C ASP A 74 -10.96 -3.46 -12.29
N SER A 75 -10.84 -3.36 -10.96
CA SER A 75 -11.95 -3.58 -10.02
C SER A 75 -12.65 -4.94 -10.14
N ARG A 76 -12.09 -5.89 -10.88
CA ARG A 76 -12.70 -7.17 -11.25
C ARG A 76 -11.94 -8.36 -10.71
N TYR A 77 -10.61 -8.33 -10.77
CA TYR A 77 -9.77 -9.48 -10.44
C TYR A 77 -8.92 -9.17 -9.21
N LEU A 78 -9.08 -9.96 -8.15
CA LEU A 78 -8.15 -10.00 -7.02
C LEU A 78 -7.06 -11.02 -7.33
N VAL A 79 -5.80 -10.58 -7.30
CA VAL A 79 -4.61 -11.43 -7.31
C VAL A 79 -4.01 -11.40 -5.92
N ASP A 80 -3.90 -12.58 -5.30
CA ASP A 80 -3.32 -12.78 -3.98
C ASP A 80 -2.14 -13.77 -4.08
N PRO A 81 -0.99 -13.51 -3.41
CA PRO A 81 0.17 -14.38 -3.41
C PRO A 81 -0.12 -15.81 -2.93
N SER A 82 -1.15 -16.00 -2.09
CA SER A 82 -1.57 -17.34 -1.66
C SER A 82 -2.19 -18.19 -2.78
N LEU A 83 -2.59 -17.56 -3.90
CA LEU A 83 -3.18 -18.22 -5.05
C LEU A 83 -2.15 -18.61 -6.12
N VAL A 84 -0.88 -18.27 -5.92
CA VAL A 84 0.22 -18.51 -6.88
C VAL A 84 1.38 -19.23 -6.19
N ARG A 85 2.25 -19.85 -6.99
CA ARG A 85 3.34 -20.71 -6.50
C ARG A 85 4.63 -19.93 -6.23
N SER A 86 4.77 -18.75 -6.82
CA SER A 86 5.97 -17.94 -6.67
C SER A 86 5.71 -16.44 -6.82
N PRO A 87 6.60 -15.58 -6.30
CA PRO A 87 6.53 -14.14 -6.55
C PRO A 87 6.63 -13.75 -8.02
N ALA A 88 7.33 -14.53 -8.85
CA ALA A 88 7.40 -14.28 -10.29
C ALA A 88 6.04 -14.52 -10.95
N GLU A 89 5.43 -15.68 -10.65
CA GLU A 89 4.09 -16.01 -11.15
C GLU A 89 3.03 -15.00 -10.70
N PHE A 90 3.15 -14.44 -9.49
CA PHE A 90 2.29 -13.35 -9.04
C PHE A 90 2.29 -12.17 -10.02
N ILE A 91 3.46 -11.75 -10.49
CA ILE A 91 3.62 -10.65 -11.44
C ILE A 91 3.10 -11.08 -12.83
N ASP A 92 3.44 -12.29 -13.28
CA ASP A 92 2.98 -12.81 -14.57
C ASP A 92 1.44 -12.84 -14.66
N VAL A 93 0.77 -13.25 -13.58
CA VAL A 93 -0.70 -13.27 -13.49
C VAL A 93 -1.28 -11.86 -13.52
N VAL A 94 -0.65 -10.90 -12.84
CA VAL A 94 -1.08 -9.49 -12.86
C VAL A 94 -0.98 -8.94 -14.27
N ASP A 95 0.16 -9.14 -14.94
CA ASP A 95 0.40 -8.68 -16.31
C ASP A 95 -0.60 -9.30 -17.29
N PHE A 96 -0.82 -10.61 -17.20
CA PHE A 96 -1.83 -11.31 -17.99
C PHE A 96 -3.23 -10.70 -17.83
N LEU A 97 -3.66 -10.42 -16.61
CA LEU A 97 -4.97 -9.83 -16.34
C LEU A 97 -5.06 -8.39 -16.86
N VAL A 98 -4.00 -7.60 -16.73
CA VAL A 98 -3.93 -6.25 -17.29
C VAL A 98 -4.12 -6.27 -18.80
N ASP A 99 -3.41 -7.15 -19.50
CA ASP A 99 -3.49 -7.27 -20.96
C ASP A 99 -4.86 -7.78 -21.42
N LYS A 100 -5.44 -8.74 -20.68
CA LYS A 100 -6.80 -9.23 -20.93
C LYS A 100 -7.84 -8.10 -20.83
N VAL A 101 -7.73 -7.26 -19.80
CA VAL A 101 -8.62 -6.11 -19.62
C VAL A 101 -8.47 -5.13 -20.79
N ARG A 102 -7.23 -4.79 -21.16
CA ARG A 102 -6.94 -3.86 -22.26
C ARG A 102 -7.51 -4.35 -23.59
N ALA A 103 -7.35 -5.63 -23.91
CA ALA A 103 -7.91 -6.22 -25.13
C ALA A 103 -9.44 -6.15 -25.15
N THR A 104 -10.10 -6.37 -24.00
CA THR A 104 -11.57 -6.28 -23.89
C THR A 104 -12.09 -4.85 -24.09
N VAL A 105 -11.33 -3.83 -23.67
CA VAL A 105 -11.72 -2.41 -23.83
C VAL A 105 -11.55 -1.93 -25.27
N ILE A 106 -10.58 -2.47 -26.01
CA ILE A 106 -10.29 -2.08 -27.39
C ILE A 106 -11.28 -2.72 -28.39
N TYR A 107 -11.90 -3.85 -28.04
CA TYR A 107 -12.90 -4.52 -28.86
C TYR A 107 -14.25 -4.68 -28.11
N PRO A 108 -15.09 -3.62 -28.07
CA PRO A 108 -16.45 -3.69 -27.54
C PRO A 108 -17.45 -4.35 -28.50
#